data_AF-A0A101AUI4-F1
#
_entry.id   AF-A0A101AUI4-F1
#
_cell.length_a   1.000
_cell.length_b   1.000
_cell.length_c   1.000
_cell.angle_alpha   90.00
_cell.angle_beta   90.00
_cell.angle_gamma   90.00
#
_symmetry.space_group_name_H-M   'P 1'
#
loop_
_entity.id
_entity.type
_entity.pdbx_description
1 polymer ?
#
loop_
_entity_poly.entity_id
_entity_poly.type
_entity_poly.pdbx_seq_one_letter_code
_entity_poly.pdbx_strand_id
1 'polypeptide(L)'
;MRYARDIYAYFTSPEGIASLRIHLEAAQFPDLYRTYRARVVDPNFDVNITALDDAVRQGQLREMADPVAILESVGGGILIHALYSQHAGASRAAERVSPDHLESVLRNFVELALDGDPVQ
;
A
#
# COMPACT_ATOMS: atom_id res chain seq x y z
N MET A 1 1.40 -5.91 -10.00
CA MET A 1 -0.07 -5.67 -10.14
C MET A 1 -0.96 -6.42 -9.16
N ARG A 2 -0.85 -7.76 -9.00
CA ARG A 2 -1.72 -8.50 -8.06
C ARG A 2 -1.68 -7.94 -6.63
N TYR A 3 -0.48 -7.78 -6.08
CA TYR A 3 -0.24 -7.16 -4.77
C TYR A 3 -0.98 -5.82 -4.58
N ALA A 4 -0.83 -4.90 -5.53
CA ALA A 4 -1.44 -3.57 -5.45
C ALA A 4 -2.97 -3.62 -5.41
N ARG A 5 -3.57 -4.51 -6.22
CA ARG A 5 -5.02 -4.74 -6.23
C ARG A 5 -5.51 -5.38 -4.94
N ASP A 6 -4.80 -6.38 -4.43
CA ASP A 6 -5.18 -7.10 -3.21
C ASP A 6 -5.16 -6.18 -1.99
N ILE A 7 -4.13 -5.34 -1.86
CA ILE A 7 -4.06 -4.33 -0.79
C ILE A 7 -5.19 -3.32 -0.92
N TYR A 8 -5.40 -2.77 -2.11
CA TYR A 8 -6.50 -1.82 -2.32
C TYR A 8 -7.86 -2.43 -1.99
N ALA A 9 -8.12 -3.66 -2.44
CA ALA A 9 -9.37 -4.38 -2.19
C ALA A 9 -9.57 -4.65 -0.71
N TYR A 10 -8.52 -5.07 0.01
CA TYR A 10 -8.59 -5.27 1.45
C TYR A 10 -8.91 -3.96 2.17
N PHE A 11 -8.13 -2.90 1.93
CA PHE A 11 -8.33 -1.61 2.61
C PHE A 11 -9.58 -0.86 2.17
N THR A 12 -10.34 -1.36 1.19
CA THR A 12 -11.68 -0.88 0.85
C THR A 12 -12.80 -1.79 1.36
N SER A 13 -12.48 -2.92 1.99
CA SER A 13 -13.43 -3.80 2.69
C SER A 13 -13.78 -3.26 4.09
N PRO A 14 -14.88 -3.72 4.72
CA PRO A 14 -15.21 -3.36 6.10
C PRO A 14 -14.08 -3.63 7.11
N GLU A 15 -13.39 -4.76 6.98
CA GLU A 15 -12.30 -5.17 7.86
C GLU A 15 -11.04 -4.33 7.63
N GLY A 16 -10.71 -4.03 6.37
CA GLY A 16 -9.59 -3.17 6.05
C GLY A 16 -9.83 -1.71 6.44
N ILE A 17 -11.07 -1.21 6.34
CA ILE A 17 -11.46 0.10 6.86
C ILE A 17 -11.16 0.19 8.36
N ALA A 18 -11.62 -0.80 9.14
CA ALA A 18 -11.35 -0.85 10.58
C ALA A 18 -9.84 -0.90 10.87
N SER A 19 -9.10 -1.69 10.11
CA SER A 19 -7.64 -1.82 10.24
C SER A 19 -6.91 -0.51 9.92
N LEU A 20 -7.35 0.21 8.90
CA LEU A 20 -6.77 1.51 8.53
C LEU A 20 -7.10 2.59 9.54
N ARG A 21 -8.25 2.49 10.20
CA ARG A 21 -8.61 3.40 11.29
C ARG A 21 -7.65 3.29 12.48
N ILE A 22 -7.19 2.09 12.80
CA ILE A 22 -6.18 1.87 13.85
C ILE A 22 -4.88 2.61 13.52
N HIS A 23 -4.47 2.67 12.25
CA HIS A 23 -3.33 3.49 11.81
C HIS A 23 -3.58 4.98 12.01
N LEU A 24 -4.75 5.47 11.60
CA LEU A 24 -5.09 6.90 11.70
C LEU A 24 -5.23 7.38 13.15
N GLU A 25 -5.66 6.49 14.06
CA GLU A 25 -5.89 6.79 15.47
C GLU A 25 -4.73 6.31 16.38
N ALA A 26 -3.56 6.03 15.79
CA ALA A 26 -2.42 5.49 16.52
C ALA A 26 -1.98 6.36 17.70
N ALA A 27 -2.09 7.69 17.57
CA ALA A 27 -1.75 8.63 18.64
C ALA A 27 -2.71 8.52 19.84
N GLN A 28 -3.99 8.20 19.60
CA GLN A 28 -5.01 8.06 20.64
C GLN A 28 -4.94 6.69 21.32
N PHE A 29 -4.51 5.64 20.60
CA PHE A 29 -4.47 4.27 21.09
C PHE A 29 -3.11 3.59 20.83
N PRO A 30 -2.02 4.05 21.46
CA PRO A 30 -0.66 3.61 21.14
C PRO A 30 -0.43 2.11 21.41
N ASP A 31 -1.03 1.53 22.45
CA ASP A 31 -0.87 0.10 22.76
C ASP A 31 -1.66 -0.81 21.82
N LEU A 32 -2.84 -0.34 21.38
CA LEU A 32 -3.60 -1.01 20.33
C LEU A 32 -2.83 -0.99 19.02
N TYR A 33 -2.30 0.17 18.64
CA TYR A 33 -1.48 0.33 17.43
C TYR A 33 -0.25 -0.57 17.47
N ARG A 34 0.48 -0.60 18.58
CA ARG A 34 1.64 -1.49 18.76
C ARG A 34 1.28 -2.96 18.59
N THR A 35 0.18 -3.40 19.21
CA THR A 35 -0.30 -4.79 19.11
C THR A 35 -0.71 -5.13 17.68
N TYR A 36 -1.43 -4.21 17.02
CA TYR A 36 -1.85 -4.36 15.65
C TYR A 36 -0.66 -4.42 14.68
N ARG A 37 0.35 -3.55 14.86
CA ARG A 37 1.59 -3.62 14.08
C ARG A 37 2.29 -4.96 14.22
N ALA A 38 2.55 -5.39 15.45
CA ALA A 38 3.29 -6.62 15.73
C ALA A 38 2.58 -7.88 15.20
N ARG A 39 1.24 -7.89 15.14
CA ARG A 39 0.46 -9.06 14.73
C ARG A 39 0.04 -9.05 13.26
N VAL A 40 -0.04 -7.88 12.65
CA VAL A 40 -0.62 -7.71 11.31
C VAL A 40 0.35 -7.01 10.38
N VAL A 41 0.80 -5.79 10.71
CA VAL A 41 1.59 -4.98 9.77
C VAL A 41 2.98 -5.56 9.57
N ASP A 42 3.73 -5.74 10.65
CA ASP A 42 5.15 -6.13 10.58
C ASP A 42 5.32 -7.52 9.95
N PRO A 43 4.52 -8.56 10.29
CA PRO A 43 4.62 -9.85 9.61
C PRO A 43 4.33 -9.78 8.10
N ASN A 44 3.41 -8.91 7.68
CA ASN A 44 3.17 -8.71 6.25
C ASN A 44 4.32 -7.96 5.58
N PHE A 45 4.97 -7.02 6.26
CA PHE A 45 6.17 -6.35 5.77
C PHE A 45 7.29 -7.37 5.54
N ASP A 46 7.58 -8.23 6.52
CA ASP A 46 8.64 -9.24 6.42
C ASP A 46 8.45 -10.17 5.21
N VAL A 47 7.21 -10.63 4.98
CA VAL A 47 6.88 -11.48 3.82
C VAL A 47 7.09 -10.75 2.50
N ASN A 48 6.68 -9.48 2.40
CA ASN A 48 6.81 -8.72 1.16
C ASN A 48 8.25 -8.30 0.86
N ILE A 49 9.00 -7.88 1.89
CA ILE A 49 10.43 -7.56 1.78
C ILE A 49 11.20 -8.80 1.30
N THR A 50 10.98 -9.96 1.93
CA THR A 50 11.61 -11.22 1.53
C THR A 50 11.32 -11.56 0.07
N ALA A 51 10.08 -11.35 -0.40
CA ALA A 51 9.70 -11.61 -1.79
C ALA A 51 10.38 -10.65 -2.78
N LEU A 52 10.57 -9.39 -2.40
CA LEU A 52 11.28 -8.39 -3.20
C LEU A 52 12.79 -8.68 -3.24
N ASP A 53 13.40 -9.04 -2.12
CA ASP A 53 14.79 -9.50 -2.05
C ASP A 53 15.04 -10.70 -2.98
N ASP A 54 14.15 -11.69 -2.94
CA ASP A 54 14.23 -12.85 -3.82
C ASP A 54 14.13 -12.47 -5.30
N ALA A 55 13.29 -11.51 -5.64
CA ALA A 55 13.16 -11.00 -7.01
C ALA A 55 14.43 -10.24 -7.46
N VAL A 56 15.06 -9.47 -6.57
CA VAL A 56 16.37 -8.84 -6.84
C VAL A 56 17.44 -9.91 -7.10
N ARG A 57 17.55 -10.93 -6.22
CA ARG A 57 18.53 -12.02 -6.37
C ARG A 57 18.33 -12.83 -7.66
N GLN A 58 17.10 -12.92 -8.16
CA GLN A 58 16.76 -13.60 -9.41
C GLN A 58 16.97 -12.72 -10.66
N GLY A 59 17.42 -11.46 -10.50
CA GLY A 59 17.59 -10.50 -11.59
C GLY A 59 16.28 -10.00 -12.20
N GLN A 60 15.16 -10.15 -11.47
CA GLN A 60 13.84 -9.70 -11.91
C GLN A 60 13.58 -8.23 -11.55
N LEU A 61 14.31 -7.71 -10.56
CA LEU A 61 14.30 -6.30 -10.14
C LEU A 61 15.71 -5.73 -10.23
N ARG A 62 15.82 -4.42 -10.47
CA ARG A 62 17.12 -3.72 -10.47
C ARG A 62 17.72 -3.73 -9.07
N GLU A 63 19.03 -3.92 -9.00
CA GLU A 63 19.80 -4.02 -7.75
C GLU A 63 19.76 -2.75 -6.88
N MET A 64 19.44 -1.59 -7.47
CA MET A 64 19.36 -0.31 -6.76
C MET A 64 18.06 -0.07 -6.01
N ALA A 65 17.05 -0.92 -6.19
CA ALA A 65 15.74 -0.68 -5.59
C ALA A 65 15.72 -1.25 -4.16
N ASP A 66 15.84 -0.39 -3.14
CA ASP A 66 15.65 -0.77 -1.74
C ASP A 66 14.25 -1.38 -1.56
N PRO A 67 14.14 -2.68 -1.22
CA PRO A 67 12.85 -3.37 -1.06
C PRO A 67 11.91 -2.67 -0.08
N VAL A 68 12.46 -2.07 0.98
CA VAL A 68 11.67 -1.33 1.98
C VAL A 68 11.10 -0.07 1.34
N ALA A 69 11.94 0.71 0.65
CA ALA A 69 11.51 1.94 -0.02
C ALA A 69 10.45 1.67 -1.11
N ILE A 70 10.59 0.58 -1.87
CA ILE A 70 9.58 0.14 -2.85
C ILE A 70 8.26 -0.15 -2.13
N LEU A 71 8.31 -0.96 -1.08
CA LEU A 71 7.13 -1.39 -0.35
C LEU A 71 6.40 -0.21 0.28
N GLU A 72 7.13 0.72 0.89
CA GLU A 72 6.58 1.93 1.50
C GLU A 72 5.99 2.88 0.45
N SER A 73 6.64 3.04 -0.70
CA SER A 73 6.17 3.93 -1.78
C SER A 73 4.88 3.40 -2.42
N VAL A 74 4.87 2.12 -2.79
CA VAL A 74 3.68 1.46 -3.38
C VAL A 74 2.56 1.40 -2.34
N GLY A 75 2.87 0.93 -1.12
CA GLY A 75 1.91 0.80 -0.04
C GLY A 75 1.29 2.15 0.33
N GLY A 76 2.10 3.19 0.52
CA GLY A 76 1.64 4.54 0.86
C GLY A 76 0.67 5.11 -0.17
N GLY A 77 1.03 5.05 -1.46
CA GLY A 77 0.16 5.54 -2.54
C GLY A 77 -1.18 4.80 -2.57
N ILE A 78 -1.16 3.47 -2.45
CA ILE A 78 -2.37 2.65 -2.45
C ILE A 78 -3.24 2.95 -1.23
N LEU A 79 -2.64 3.08 -0.03
CA LEU A 79 -3.38 3.36 1.20
C LEU A 79 -4.05 4.72 1.18
N ILE A 80 -3.37 5.76 0.67
CA ILE A 80 -3.97 7.09 0.46
C ILE A 80 -5.16 6.99 -0.49
N HIS A 81 -5.03 6.25 -1.59
CA HIS A 81 -6.11 6.08 -2.54
C HIS A 81 -7.27 5.25 -1.98
N ALA A 82 -6.99 4.24 -1.16
CA ALA A 82 -7.99 3.48 -0.43
C ALA A 82 -8.76 4.39 0.54
N LEU A 83 -8.07 5.22 1.33
CA LEU A 83 -8.69 6.22 2.21
C LEU A 83 -9.63 7.16 1.44
N TYR A 84 -9.18 7.68 0.30
CA TYR A 84 -10.01 8.50 -0.57
C TYR A 84 -11.25 7.72 -1.03
N SER A 85 -11.09 6.48 -1.49
CA SER A 85 -12.19 5.63 -1.96
C SER A 85 -13.18 5.23 -0.86
N GLN A 86 -12.74 5.06 0.39
CA GLN A 86 -13.64 4.84 1.54
C GLN A 86 -14.58 6.04 1.74
N HIS A 87 -14.11 7.24 1.40
CA HIS A 87 -14.89 8.46 1.47
C HIS A 87 -15.62 8.77 0.14
N ALA A 88 -15.30 8.07 -0.96
CA ALA A 88 -15.98 8.21 -2.23
C ALA A 88 -17.44 7.76 -2.12
N GLY A 89 -18.38 8.63 -2.47
CA GLY A 89 -19.82 8.46 -2.27
C GLY A 89 -20.35 9.01 -0.94
N ALA A 90 -19.49 9.48 -0.02
CA ALA A 90 -19.93 10.16 1.20
C ALA A 90 -20.49 11.58 0.93
N SER A 91 -20.14 12.17 -0.23
CA SER A 91 -20.72 13.42 -0.71
C SER A 91 -20.80 13.42 -2.24
N ARG A 92 -21.62 14.32 -2.83
CA ARG A 92 -21.72 14.50 -4.30
C ARG A 92 -20.39 14.89 -4.97
N ALA A 93 -19.45 15.47 -4.21
CA ALA A 93 -18.11 15.82 -4.72
C ALA A 93 -17.13 14.64 -4.70
N ALA A 94 -17.48 13.54 -4.03
CA ALA A 94 -16.65 12.35 -3.91
C ALA A 94 -17.14 11.30 -4.92
N GLU A 95 -16.98 11.59 -6.21
CA GLU A 95 -17.38 10.66 -7.28
C GLU A 95 -16.62 9.34 -7.16
N ARG A 96 -17.30 8.23 -7.50
CA ARG A 96 -16.69 6.90 -7.50
C ARG A 96 -15.61 6.84 -8.58
N VAL A 97 -14.42 6.40 -8.20
CA VAL A 97 -13.33 6.11 -9.13
C VAL A 97 -13.78 5.00 -10.09
N SER A 98 -13.68 5.23 -11.40
CA SER A 98 -13.96 4.18 -12.38
C SER A 98 -12.91 3.05 -12.28
N PRO A 99 -13.26 1.79 -12.57
CA PRO A 99 -12.31 0.68 -12.52
C PRO A 99 -11.06 0.91 -13.38
N ASP A 100 -11.21 1.50 -14.57
CA ASP A 100 -10.09 1.79 -15.47
C ASP A 100 -9.16 2.88 -14.92
N HIS A 101 -9.73 3.88 -14.23
CA HIS A 101 -8.93 4.91 -13.57
C HIS A 101 -8.16 4.33 -12.38
N LEU A 102 -8.82 3.52 -11.55
CA LEU A 102 -8.17 2.81 -10.44
C LEU A 102 -7.01 1.95 -10.94
N GLU A 103 -7.23 1.15 -11.97
CA GLU A 103 -6.22 0.27 -12.53
C GLU A 103 -5.00 1.06 -13.05
N SER A 104 -5.24 2.22 -13.65
CA SER A 104 -4.17 3.12 -14.11
C SER A 104 -3.40 3.72 -12.94
N VAL A 105 -4.08 4.17 -11.89
CA VAL A 105 -3.45 4.68 -10.67
C VAL A 105 -2.58 3.62 -9.99
N LEU A 106 -3.11 2.42 -9.78
CA LEU A 106 -2.37 1.31 -9.15
C LEU A 106 -1.13 0.93 -9.95
N ARG A 107 -1.23 0.92 -11.28
CA ARG A 107 -0.10 0.67 -12.17
C ARG A 107 0.95 1.78 -12.02
N ASN A 108 0.54 3.05 -12.04
CA ASN A 108 1.46 4.17 -11.90
C ASN A 108 2.25 4.12 -10.59
N PHE A 109 1.62 3.77 -9.46
CA PHE A 109 2.34 3.63 -8.19
C PHE A 109 3.42 2.54 -8.23
N VAL A 110 3.13 1.42 -8.89
CA VAL A 110 4.10 0.32 -9.05
C VAL A 110 5.22 0.74 -9.99
N GLU A 111 4.91 1.32 -11.13
CA GLU A 111 5.90 1.76 -12.11
C GLU A 111 6.83 2.82 -11.52
N LEU A 112 6.29 3.87 -10.89
CA LEU A 112 7.08 4.92 -10.24
C LEU A 112 8.02 4.38 -9.15
N ALA A 113 7.58 3.40 -8.37
CA ALA A 113 8.40 2.80 -7.32
C ALA A 113 9.52 1.91 -7.87
N LEU A 114 9.35 1.35 -9.08
CA LEU A 114 10.32 0.46 -9.72
C LEU A 114 11.26 1.20 -10.71
N ASP A 115 10.81 2.32 -11.27
CA ASP A 115 11.52 3.11 -12.29
C ASP A 115 12.41 4.21 -11.71
N GLY A 116 12.59 4.27 -10.39
CA GLY A 116 13.34 5.31 -9.68
C GLY A 116 14.57 5.81 -10.45
N ASP A 117 14.53 7.08 -10.85
CA ASP A 117 15.62 7.78 -11.54
C ASP A 117 16.92 7.63 -10.73
N PRO A 118 18.09 7.52 -11.40
CA PRO A 118 19.36 7.54 -10.70
C PRO A 118 19.46 8.85 -9.91
N VAL A 119 19.72 8.74 -8.61
CA VAL A 119 20.22 9.87 -7.83
C VAL A 119 21.49 10.35 -8.53
N GLN A 120 21.42 11.52 -9.16
CA GLN A 120 22.57 12.21 -9.76
C GLN A 120 23.56 12.66 -8.70
#